data_AF-A0A6A3QLL5-F1
#
_entry.id   AF-A0A6A3QLL5-F1
#
_cell.length_a   1.000
_cell.length_b   1.000
_cell.length_c   1.000
_cell.angle_alpha   90.00
_cell.angle_beta   90.00
_cell.angle_gamma   90.00
#
_symmetry.space_group_name_H-M   'P 1'
#
loop_
_entity.id
_entity.type
_entity.pdbx_description
1 polymer ?
#
loop_
_entity_poly.entity_id
_entity_poly.type
_entity_poly.pdbx_seq_one_letter_code
_entity_poly.pdbx_strand_id
1 'polypeptide(L)'
;MTSAASPDGSTLVRNPERAASDAAESEKNKRLYISSDRLGGRDLRVLRDNFEAMGGRDPRAKAKNPASESSVTTTYAASKRNQAKQRMDSIDKELKKAEAFHASTGSDMKELLLIFREDADRRAEAEEKRRREERDERRAEEKREREEREKVRRDEAALVEARRQQDQVDAKRHVEAAEKKEEAARADRREEKAERRRQFQARLEQDRAEARQHHEQMLLLISTIHKSK
;
A
#
# COMPACT_ATOMS: atom_id res chain seq x y z
N MET A 1 -22.71 -33.86 35.29
CA MET A 1 -21.78 -34.91 34.81
C MET A 1 -22.00 -36.16 35.63
N THR A 2 -22.09 -37.35 35.03
CA THR A 2 -22.13 -38.65 35.75
C THR A 2 -20.69 -39.16 35.94
N SER A 3 -20.42 -39.88 37.03
CA SER A 3 -19.10 -40.47 37.31
C SER A 3 -19.24 -41.97 37.18
N ALA A 4 -18.33 -42.62 36.46
CA ALA A 4 -18.25 -44.07 36.40
C ALA A 4 -16.82 -44.49 36.80
N ALA A 5 -16.67 -45.66 37.43
CA ALA A 5 -15.36 -46.19 37.82
C ALA A 5 -14.52 -46.65 36.63
N SER A 6 -15.15 -46.87 35.47
CA SER A 6 -14.51 -47.22 34.20
C SER A 6 -15.28 -46.52 33.06
N PRO A 7 -14.66 -46.31 31.89
CA PRO A 7 -15.30 -45.60 30.77
C PRO A 7 -16.67 -46.18 30.37
N ASP A 8 -16.83 -47.50 30.48
CA ASP A 8 -18.08 -48.24 30.20
C ASP A 8 -18.78 -48.75 31.48
N GLY A 9 -18.38 -48.25 32.66
CA GLY A 9 -18.88 -48.72 33.95
C GLY A 9 -20.20 -48.09 34.37
N SER A 10 -20.88 -48.71 35.35
CA SER A 10 -22.10 -48.15 35.95
C SER A 10 -21.81 -46.80 36.62
N THR A 11 -22.80 -45.90 36.58
CA THR A 11 -22.71 -44.61 37.26
C THR A 11 -22.61 -44.79 38.76
N LEU A 12 -21.64 -44.12 39.39
CA LEU A 12 -21.43 -44.09 40.82
C LEU A 12 -22.49 -43.20 41.46
N VAL A 13 -23.23 -43.78 42.40
CA VAL A 13 -24.34 -43.11 43.11
C VAL A 13 -24.06 -43.15 44.60
N ARG A 14 -24.59 -42.17 45.33
CA ARG A 14 -24.53 -42.12 46.80
C ARG A 14 -25.38 -43.25 47.40
N ASN A 15 -24.90 -43.86 48.48
CA ASN A 15 -25.66 -44.90 49.16
C ASN A 15 -26.84 -44.26 49.94
N PRO A 16 -28.11 -44.58 49.59
CA PRO A 16 -29.28 -44.00 50.24
C PRO A 16 -29.43 -44.42 51.71
N GLU A 17 -28.90 -45.59 52.10
CA GLU A 17 -28.99 -46.12 53.46
C GLU A 17 -28.21 -45.27 54.48
N ARG A 18 -27.21 -44.51 54.01
CA ARG A 18 -26.37 -43.63 54.85
C ARG A 18 -26.88 -42.19 54.94
N ALA A 19 -28.02 -41.88 54.32
CA ALA A 19 -28.53 -40.51 54.26
C ALA A 19 -28.72 -39.86 55.64
N ALA A 20 -29.28 -40.61 56.61
CA ALA A 20 -29.49 -40.13 57.97
C ALA A 20 -28.18 -39.88 58.73
N SER A 21 -27.22 -40.79 58.60
CA SER A 21 -25.89 -40.65 59.23
C SER A 21 -25.11 -39.47 58.64
N ASP A 22 -25.14 -39.31 57.32
CA ASP A 22 -24.47 -38.21 56.64
C ASP A 22 -25.10 -36.84 57.01
N ALA A 23 -26.42 -36.78 57.21
CA ALA A 23 -27.09 -35.57 57.68
C ALA A 23 -26.60 -35.20 59.09
N ALA A 24 -26.57 -36.15 60.00
CA ALA A 24 -26.03 -35.96 61.35
C ALA A 24 -24.54 -35.58 61.34
N GLU A 25 -23.73 -36.14 60.44
CA GLU A 25 -22.32 -35.77 60.28
C GLU A 25 -22.15 -34.35 59.74
N SER A 26 -22.99 -33.93 58.79
CA SER A 26 -22.96 -32.57 58.23
C SER A 26 -23.36 -31.51 59.26
N GLU A 27 -24.28 -31.84 60.17
CA GLU A 27 -24.66 -30.97 61.28
C GLU A 27 -23.54 -30.84 62.32
N LYS A 28 -22.81 -31.93 62.59
CA LYS A 28 -21.65 -31.92 63.49
C LYS A 28 -20.46 -31.17 62.89
N ASN A 29 -20.24 -31.31 61.58
CA ASN A 29 -19.05 -30.84 60.88
C ASN A 29 -19.36 -29.75 59.83
N LYS A 30 -20.06 -28.69 60.24
CA LYS A 30 -20.51 -27.60 59.34
C LYS A 30 -19.41 -26.88 58.56
N ARG A 31 -18.15 -26.96 59.04
CA ARG A 31 -16.98 -26.31 58.43
C ARG A 31 -16.22 -27.20 57.46
N LEU A 32 -16.56 -28.49 57.36
CA LEU A 32 -15.91 -29.40 56.43
C LEU A 32 -16.61 -29.40 55.08
N TYR A 33 -15.82 -29.36 54.02
CA TYR A 33 -16.33 -29.44 52.67
C TYR A 33 -16.71 -30.88 52.34
N ILE A 34 -17.93 -31.05 51.84
CA ILE A 34 -18.43 -32.33 51.32
C ILE A 34 -18.05 -32.56 49.85
N SER A 35 -17.43 -31.56 49.22
CA SER A 35 -17.01 -31.58 47.81
C SER A 35 -15.57 -31.13 47.62
N SER A 36 -14.97 -31.47 46.48
CA SER A 36 -13.61 -31.06 46.12
C SER A 36 -13.52 -30.43 44.74
N ASP A 37 -12.94 -29.23 44.65
CA ASP A 37 -12.74 -28.50 43.39
C ASP A 37 -11.70 -29.18 42.49
N ARG A 38 -10.73 -29.89 43.07
CA ARG A 38 -9.77 -30.72 42.30
C ARG A 38 -10.45 -31.86 41.54
N LEU A 39 -11.64 -32.27 42.00
CA LEU A 39 -12.51 -33.24 41.35
C LEU A 39 -13.67 -32.57 40.62
N GLY A 40 -13.58 -31.25 40.34
CA GLY A 40 -14.63 -30.50 39.66
C GLY A 40 -15.88 -30.25 40.51
N GLY A 41 -15.73 -30.08 41.83
CA GLY A 41 -16.82 -29.83 42.76
C GLY A 41 -17.62 -31.08 43.14
N ARG A 42 -17.05 -32.27 42.93
CA ARG A 42 -17.72 -33.56 43.16
C ARG A 42 -17.96 -33.83 44.65
N ASP A 43 -19.12 -34.38 44.99
CA ASP A 43 -19.42 -34.89 46.34
C ASP A 43 -18.49 -36.07 46.69
N LEU A 44 -17.70 -35.90 47.75
CA LEU A 44 -16.71 -36.86 48.22
C LEU A 44 -17.33 -38.14 48.79
N ARG A 45 -18.60 -38.09 49.23
CA ARG A 45 -19.32 -39.26 49.76
C ARG A 45 -19.58 -40.32 48.70
N VAL A 46 -19.74 -39.91 47.44
CA VAL A 46 -19.87 -40.83 46.31
C VAL A 46 -18.58 -41.67 46.16
N LEU A 47 -17.42 -41.06 46.39
CA LEU A 47 -16.12 -41.77 46.34
C LEU A 47 -16.01 -42.80 47.46
N ARG A 48 -16.42 -42.42 48.68
CA ARG A 48 -16.44 -43.29 49.86
C ARG A 48 -17.35 -44.49 49.65
N ASP A 49 -18.58 -44.24 49.20
CA ASP A 49 -19.60 -45.29 49.07
C ASP A 49 -19.31 -46.26 47.93
N ASN A 50 -18.53 -45.85 46.92
CA ASN A 50 -18.17 -46.66 45.75
C ASN A 50 -16.69 -47.09 45.73
N PHE A 51 -16.00 -47.03 46.87
CA PHE A 51 -14.57 -47.29 46.97
C PHE A 51 -14.17 -48.66 46.41
N GLU A 52 -14.97 -49.70 46.69
CA GLU A 52 -14.75 -51.06 46.17
C GLU A 52 -14.94 -51.14 44.65
N ALA A 53 -15.97 -50.48 44.10
CA ALA A 53 -16.23 -50.46 42.67
C ALA A 53 -15.12 -49.76 41.86
N MET A 54 -14.35 -48.88 42.51
CA MET A 54 -13.16 -48.24 41.92
C MET A 54 -11.86 -49.05 42.12
N GLY A 55 -11.95 -50.30 42.59
CA GLY A 55 -10.78 -51.15 42.84
C GLY A 55 -10.11 -50.92 44.20
N GLY A 56 -10.77 -50.21 45.11
CA GLY A 56 -10.37 -50.12 46.50
C GLY A 56 -10.44 -51.49 47.18
N ARG A 57 -9.43 -51.83 47.98
CA ARG A 57 -9.39 -53.09 48.74
C ARG A 57 -9.97 -52.85 50.14
N ASP A 58 -10.82 -53.76 50.60
CA ASP A 58 -11.25 -53.76 52.00
C ASP A 58 -10.00 -53.94 52.89
N PRO A 59 -9.72 -53.02 53.83
CA PRO A 59 -8.61 -53.18 54.77
C PRO A 59 -8.72 -54.44 55.65
N ARG A 60 -9.89 -55.08 55.75
CA ARG A 60 -10.08 -56.38 56.41
C ARG A 60 -9.77 -57.59 55.54
N ALA A 61 -9.66 -57.42 54.22
CA ALA A 61 -9.34 -58.51 53.30
C ALA A 61 -7.83 -58.82 53.33
N LYS A 62 -7.42 -59.82 54.11
CA LYS A 62 -6.05 -60.38 54.05
C LYS A 62 -5.89 -61.25 52.79
N ALA A 63 -5.72 -60.64 51.62
CA ALA A 63 -5.39 -61.38 50.40
C ALA A 63 -3.88 -61.69 50.34
N LYS A 64 -3.52 -62.98 50.35
CA LYS A 64 -2.20 -63.48 49.94
C LYS A 64 -2.14 -63.45 48.40
N ASN A 65 -1.01 -63.01 47.84
CA ASN A 65 -0.77 -63.04 46.39
C ASN A 65 -0.88 -64.48 45.84
N PRO A 66 -1.43 -64.70 44.64
CA PRO A 66 -1.43 -66.03 44.04
C PRO A 66 0.01 -66.45 43.75
N ALA A 67 0.36 -67.68 44.11
CA ALA A 67 1.65 -68.27 43.78
C ALA A 67 1.77 -68.36 42.26
N SER A 68 2.80 -67.70 41.71
CA SER A 68 3.21 -67.88 40.32
C SER A 68 3.74 -69.31 40.18
N GLU A 69 3.00 -70.18 39.50
CA GLU A 69 3.50 -71.47 39.08
C GLU A 69 4.59 -71.24 38.01
N SER A 70 5.86 -71.36 38.41
CA SER A 70 6.94 -71.62 37.46
C SER A 70 7.68 -72.88 37.91
N SER A 71 7.37 -73.99 37.24
CA SER A 71 8.03 -75.28 37.37
C SER A 71 9.44 -75.23 36.78
N VAL A 72 10.37 -74.57 37.45
CA VAL A 72 11.81 -74.86 37.38
C VAL A 72 12.38 -74.56 38.76
N THR A 73 12.98 -75.55 39.40
CA THR A 73 13.70 -75.42 40.69
C THR A 73 14.91 -74.52 40.52
N THR A 74 14.67 -73.22 40.47
CA THR A 74 15.68 -72.18 40.62
C THR A 74 15.55 -71.65 42.03
N THR A 75 16.62 -71.74 42.81
CA THR A 75 16.67 -71.26 44.20
C THR A 75 16.17 -69.81 44.26
N TYR A 76 15.39 -69.42 45.29
CA TYR A 76 14.80 -68.09 45.44
C TYR A 76 15.78 -66.92 45.13
N ALA A 77 17.05 -67.08 45.50
CA ALA A 77 18.12 -66.13 45.19
C ALA A 77 18.37 -65.95 43.67
N ALA A 78 18.31 -67.02 42.88
CA ALA A 78 18.47 -66.97 41.42
C ALA A 78 17.28 -66.28 40.74
N SER A 79 16.04 -66.56 41.19
CA SER A 79 14.84 -65.87 40.69
C SER A 79 14.90 -64.36 40.97
N LYS A 80 15.34 -63.96 42.17
CA LYS A 80 15.55 -62.54 42.50
C LYS A 80 16.62 -61.87 41.63
N ARG A 81 17.74 -62.55 41.37
CA ARG A 81 18.78 -62.04 40.45
C ARG A 81 18.27 -61.88 39.02
N ASN A 82 17.50 -62.85 38.51
CA ASN A 82 16.93 -62.78 37.16
C ASN A 82 15.88 -61.67 37.06
N GLN A 83 15.02 -61.52 38.07
CA GLN A 83 14.06 -60.42 38.13
C GLN A 83 14.76 -59.05 38.19
N ALA A 84 15.85 -58.94 38.95
CA ALA A 84 16.65 -57.71 39.00
C ALA A 84 17.30 -57.41 37.64
N LYS A 85 17.88 -58.42 36.96
CA LYS A 85 18.42 -58.27 35.61
C LYS A 85 17.36 -57.81 34.61
N GLN A 86 16.19 -58.44 34.59
CA GLN A 86 15.10 -58.03 33.70
C GLN A 86 14.65 -56.59 33.94
N ARG A 87 14.62 -56.14 35.20
CA ARG A 87 14.32 -54.74 35.54
C ARG A 87 15.40 -53.79 35.02
N MET A 88 16.67 -54.14 35.21
CA MET A 88 17.78 -53.36 34.66
C MET A 88 17.72 -53.28 33.13
N ASP A 89 17.52 -54.41 32.46
CA ASP A 89 17.40 -54.46 31.00
C ASP A 89 16.20 -53.65 30.48
N SER A 90 15.10 -53.61 31.23
CA SER A 90 13.94 -52.77 30.89
C SER A 90 14.24 -51.29 31.05
N ILE A 91 14.93 -50.89 32.12
CA ILE A 91 15.35 -49.50 32.37
C ILE A 91 16.31 -49.05 31.28
N ASP A 92 17.30 -49.86 30.90
CA ASP A 92 18.25 -49.54 29.85
C ASP A 92 17.58 -49.36 28.48
N LYS A 93 16.55 -50.15 28.18
CA LYS A 93 15.78 -50.00 26.94
C LYS A 93 14.96 -48.72 26.93
N GLU A 94 14.36 -48.35 28.05
CA GLU A 94 13.61 -47.09 28.17
C GLU A 94 14.54 -45.88 28.04
N LEU A 95 15.71 -45.94 28.67
CA LEU A 95 16.74 -44.89 28.57
C LEU A 95 17.18 -44.65 27.12
N LYS A 96 17.52 -45.72 26.39
CA LYS A 96 17.92 -45.62 24.97
C LYS A 96 16.80 -45.06 24.08
N LYS A 97 15.53 -45.41 24.37
CA LYS A 97 14.39 -44.86 23.64
C LYS A 97 14.19 -43.37 23.91
N ALA A 98 14.30 -42.95 25.17
CA ALA A 98 14.20 -41.54 25.54
C ALA A 98 15.33 -40.72 24.91
N GLU A 99 16.55 -41.26 24.88
CA GLU A 99 17.72 -40.61 24.29
C GLU A 99 17.58 -40.43 22.77
N ALA A 100 17.10 -41.47 22.05
CA ALA A 100 16.80 -41.37 20.62
C ALA A 100 15.67 -40.37 20.33
N PHE A 101 14.62 -40.34 21.16
CA PHE A 101 13.53 -39.38 21.02
C PHE A 101 14.02 -37.93 21.23
N HIS A 102 14.84 -37.68 22.25
CA HIS A 102 15.42 -36.37 22.50
C HIS A 102 16.38 -35.93 21.39
N ALA A 103 17.17 -36.85 20.83
CA ALA A 103 18.04 -36.55 19.69
C ALA A 103 17.25 -36.12 18.45
N SER A 104 16.13 -36.80 18.15
CA SER A 104 15.24 -36.40 17.04
C SER A 104 14.54 -35.05 17.29
N THR A 105 13.97 -34.87 18.49
CA THR A 105 13.23 -33.66 18.85
C THR A 105 14.12 -32.41 18.87
N GLY A 106 15.39 -32.55 19.28
CA GLY A 106 16.36 -31.46 19.25
C GLY A 106 16.72 -31.01 17.83
N SER A 107 16.71 -31.94 16.86
CA SER A 107 16.91 -31.64 15.45
C SER A 107 15.73 -30.86 14.86
N ASP A 108 14.50 -31.34 15.10
CA ASP A 108 13.28 -30.72 14.58
C ASP A 108 13.08 -29.31 15.15
N MET A 109 13.36 -29.12 16.45
CA MET A 109 13.28 -27.80 17.09
C MET A 109 14.30 -26.82 16.50
N LYS A 110 15.51 -27.30 16.18
CA LYS A 110 16.54 -26.49 15.52
C LYS A 110 16.09 -26.07 14.13
N GLU A 111 15.54 -26.98 13.33
CA GLU A 111 15.00 -26.68 12.01
C GLU A 111 13.88 -25.63 12.08
N LEU A 112 12.95 -25.77 13.02
CA LEU A 112 11.88 -24.81 13.23
C LEU A 112 12.42 -23.41 13.60
N LEU A 113 13.45 -23.33 14.46
CA LEU A 113 14.12 -22.07 14.80
C LEU A 113 14.82 -21.43 13.59
N LEU A 114 15.40 -22.23 12.69
CA LEU A 114 16.00 -21.74 11.45
C LEU A 114 14.94 -21.12 10.52
N ILE A 115 13.79 -21.78 10.37
CA ILE A 115 12.68 -21.26 9.55
C ILE A 115 12.19 -19.91 10.07
N PHE A 116 11.97 -19.78 11.39
CA PHE A 116 11.53 -18.50 11.96
C PHE A 116 12.56 -17.38 11.80
N ARG A 117 13.85 -17.70 11.89
CA ARG A 117 14.92 -16.74 11.64
C ARG A 117 14.91 -16.27 10.19
N GLU A 118 14.84 -17.21 9.25
CA GLU A 118 14.80 -16.90 7.82
C GLU A 118 13.54 -16.10 7.44
N ASP A 119 12.38 -16.44 8.02
CA ASP A 119 11.15 -15.68 7.83
C ASP A 119 11.27 -14.25 8.40
N ALA A 120 11.93 -14.08 9.54
CA ALA A 120 12.17 -12.77 10.13
C ALA A 120 13.12 -11.94 9.26
N ASP A 121 14.20 -12.54 8.77
CA ASP A 121 15.17 -11.90 7.88
C ASP A 121 14.52 -11.50 6.55
N ARG A 122 13.73 -12.39 5.93
CA ARG A 122 12.96 -12.08 4.70
C ARG A 122 11.99 -10.92 4.91
N ARG A 123 11.31 -10.86 6.06
CA ARG A 123 10.40 -9.73 6.39
C ARG A 123 11.18 -8.43 6.57
N ALA A 124 12.31 -8.48 7.26
CA ALA A 124 13.16 -7.31 7.47
C ALA A 124 13.72 -6.75 6.16
N GLU A 125 14.20 -7.62 5.26
CA GLU A 125 14.69 -7.23 3.94
C GLU A 125 13.58 -6.61 3.07
N ALA A 126 12.38 -7.20 3.08
CA ALA A 126 11.24 -6.69 2.33
C ALA A 126 10.81 -5.30 2.83
N GLU A 127 10.81 -5.10 4.16
CA GLU A 127 10.49 -3.81 4.76
C GLU A 127 11.57 -2.77 4.45
N GLU A 128 12.85 -3.15 4.53
CA GLU A 128 13.96 -2.25 4.18
C GLU A 128 13.88 -1.83 2.71
N LYS A 129 13.58 -2.77 1.82
CA LYS A 129 13.36 -2.50 0.39
C LYS A 129 12.23 -1.49 0.19
N ARG A 130 11.08 -1.67 0.86
CA ARG A 130 9.97 -0.69 0.81
C ARG A 130 10.41 0.69 1.29
N ARG A 131 11.17 0.79 2.38
CA ARG A 131 11.69 2.08 2.88
C ARG A 131 12.65 2.74 1.89
N ARG A 132 13.46 1.95 1.15
CA ARG A 132 14.33 2.47 0.09
C ARG A 132 13.50 2.99 -1.08
N GLU A 133 12.56 2.18 -1.58
CA GLU A 133 11.65 2.54 -2.67
C GLU A 133 10.85 3.81 -2.36
N GLU A 134 10.29 3.95 -1.16
CA GLU A 134 9.55 5.15 -0.73
C GLU A 134 10.45 6.40 -0.71
N ARG A 135 11.74 6.26 -0.34
CA ARG A 135 12.70 7.37 -0.43
C ARG A 135 13.11 7.70 -1.86
N ASP A 136 13.16 6.71 -2.74
CA ASP A 136 13.43 6.93 -4.16
C ASP A 136 12.23 7.58 -4.85
N GLU A 137 11.01 7.16 -4.52
CA GLU A 137 9.77 7.72 -5.02
C GLU A 137 9.61 9.19 -4.62
N ARG A 138 9.83 9.54 -3.34
CA ARG A 138 9.86 10.94 -2.89
C ARG A 138 10.87 11.79 -3.67
N ARG A 139 12.08 11.25 -3.91
CA ARG A 139 13.11 11.96 -4.70
C ARG A 139 12.70 12.12 -6.17
N ALA A 140 12.02 11.12 -6.74
CA ALA A 140 11.53 11.16 -8.11
C ALA A 140 10.37 12.16 -8.26
N GLU A 141 9.45 12.21 -7.31
CA GLU A 141 8.36 13.18 -7.26
C GLU A 141 8.90 14.61 -7.13
N GLU A 142 9.82 14.86 -6.20
CA GLU A 142 10.43 16.19 -6.06
C GLU A 142 11.16 16.62 -7.35
N LYS A 143 11.84 15.67 -8.01
CA LYS A 143 12.50 15.94 -9.29
C LYS A 143 11.49 16.29 -10.38
N ARG A 144 10.38 15.56 -10.48
CA ARG A 144 9.29 15.85 -11.44
C ARG A 144 8.68 17.22 -11.18
N GLU A 145 8.41 17.56 -9.92
CA GLU A 145 7.88 18.87 -9.54
C GLU A 145 8.85 20.00 -9.92
N ARG A 146 10.16 19.82 -9.70
CA ARG A 146 11.18 20.78 -10.14
C ARG A 146 11.18 20.94 -11.65
N GLU A 147 11.10 19.84 -12.39
CA GLU A 147 11.06 19.86 -13.86
C GLU A 147 9.79 20.53 -14.39
N GLU A 148 8.62 20.30 -13.78
CA GLU A 148 7.38 20.99 -14.12
C GLU A 148 7.46 22.49 -13.87
N ARG A 149 7.98 22.91 -12.71
CA ARG A 149 8.21 24.32 -12.38
C ARG A 149 9.20 24.97 -13.34
N GLU A 150 10.25 24.24 -13.75
CA GLU A 150 11.20 24.74 -14.73
C GLU A 150 10.59 24.84 -16.13
N LYS A 151 9.78 23.86 -16.53
CA LYS A 151 9.05 23.88 -17.80
C LYS A 151 8.11 25.07 -17.88
N VAL A 152 7.32 25.34 -16.83
CA VAL A 152 6.46 26.53 -16.76
C VAL A 152 7.28 27.81 -16.93
N ARG A 153 8.41 27.94 -16.23
CA ARG A 153 9.29 29.12 -16.38
C ARG A 153 9.83 29.28 -17.79
N ARG A 154 10.20 28.18 -18.46
CA ARG A 154 10.68 28.19 -19.85
C ARG A 154 9.55 28.57 -20.82
N ASP A 155 8.37 28.01 -20.63
CA ASP A 155 7.20 28.28 -21.46
C ASP A 155 6.73 29.75 -21.29
N GLU A 156 6.72 30.28 -20.07
CA GLU A 156 6.45 31.69 -19.79
C GLU A 156 7.50 32.61 -20.43
N ALA A 157 8.78 32.29 -20.31
CA ALA A 157 9.86 33.06 -20.94
C ALA A 157 9.73 33.05 -22.47
N ALA A 158 9.42 31.90 -23.06
CA ALA A 158 9.18 31.75 -24.49
C ALA A 158 7.96 32.55 -24.97
N LEU A 159 6.88 32.57 -24.19
CA LEU A 159 5.68 33.38 -24.48
C LEU A 159 6.00 34.88 -24.43
N VAL A 160 6.77 35.33 -23.44
CA VAL A 160 7.20 36.73 -23.33
C VAL A 160 8.09 37.11 -24.51
N GLU A 161 9.01 36.23 -24.91
CA GLU A 161 9.87 36.46 -26.08
C GLU A 161 9.07 36.50 -27.39
N ALA A 162 8.14 35.57 -27.58
CA ALA A 162 7.26 35.55 -28.74
C ALA A 162 6.44 36.85 -28.86
N ARG A 163 5.93 37.36 -27.73
CA ARG A 163 5.23 38.64 -27.68
C ARG A 163 6.15 39.80 -28.08
N ARG A 164 7.39 39.83 -27.57
CA ARG A 164 8.37 40.86 -27.96
C ARG A 164 8.71 40.80 -29.45
N GLN A 165 8.84 39.60 -30.02
CA GLN A 165 9.09 39.43 -31.45
C GLN A 165 7.90 39.93 -32.27
N GLN A 166 6.67 39.62 -31.83
CA GLN A 166 5.45 40.12 -32.47
C GLN A 166 5.38 41.65 -32.42
N ASP A 167 5.61 42.26 -31.26
CA ASP A 167 5.61 43.73 -31.11
C ASP A 167 6.64 44.39 -32.05
N GLN A 168 7.82 43.77 -32.23
CA GLN A 168 8.84 44.26 -33.19
C GLN A 168 8.39 44.13 -34.64
N VAL A 169 7.73 43.03 -35.01
CA VAL A 169 7.19 42.83 -36.36
C VAL A 169 6.08 43.84 -36.65
N ASP A 170 5.17 44.04 -35.69
CA ASP A 170 4.07 44.98 -35.84
C ASP A 170 4.56 46.43 -35.90
N ALA A 171 5.59 46.79 -35.11
CA ALA A 171 6.25 48.09 -35.21
C ALA A 171 6.88 48.32 -36.60
N LYS A 172 7.59 47.32 -37.15
CA LYS A 172 8.16 47.41 -38.50
C LYS A 172 7.07 47.58 -39.56
N ARG A 173 6.00 46.78 -39.49
CA ARG A 173 4.84 46.89 -40.39
C ARG A 173 4.19 48.27 -40.31
N HIS A 174 4.09 48.85 -39.11
CA HIS A 174 3.54 50.18 -38.92
C HIS A 174 4.42 51.26 -39.58
N VAL A 175 5.74 51.17 -39.44
CA VAL A 175 6.69 52.07 -40.12
C VAL A 175 6.60 51.95 -41.63
N GLU A 176 6.64 50.73 -42.18
CA GLU A 176 6.52 50.49 -43.62
C GLU A 176 5.17 51.01 -44.17
N ALA A 177 4.08 50.83 -43.42
CA ALA A 177 2.78 51.36 -43.81
C ALA A 177 2.73 52.89 -43.79
N ALA A 178 3.41 53.53 -42.83
CA ALA A 178 3.52 54.98 -42.75
C ALA A 178 4.35 55.54 -43.92
N GLU A 179 5.48 54.91 -44.25
CA GLU A 179 6.32 55.29 -45.39
C GLU A 179 5.57 55.16 -46.71
N LYS A 180 4.85 54.05 -46.92
CA LYS A 180 3.99 53.87 -48.11
C LYS A 180 2.91 54.93 -48.24
N LYS A 181 2.28 55.31 -47.12
CA LYS A 181 1.28 56.39 -47.10
C LYS A 181 1.91 57.75 -47.42
N GLU A 182 3.09 58.03 -46.89
CA GLU A 182 3.80 59.28 -47.18
C GLU A 182 4.25 59.35 -48.64
N GLU A 183 4.76 58.25 -49.19
CA GLU A 183 5.15 58.17 -50.59
C GLU A 183 3.96 58.40 -51.52
N ALA A 184 2.82 57.77 -51.24
CA ALA A 184 1.57 58.01 -51.98
C ALA A 184 1.17 59.50 -51.91
N ALA A 185 1.16 60.11 -50.71
CA ALA A 185 0.85 61.53 -50.57
C ALA A 185 1.86 62.45 -51.30
N ARG A 186 3.14 62.06 -51.39
CA ARG A 186 4.15 62.77 -52.18
C ARG A 186 3.90 62.62 -53.68
N ALA A 187 3.44 61.45 -54.14
CA ALA A 187 3.06 61.22 -55.53
C ALA A 187 1.84 62.09 -55.91
N ASP A 188 0.78 62.10 -55.09
CA ASP A 188 -0.42 62.92 -55.32
C ASP A 188 -0.06 64.41 -55.44
N ARG A 189 0.80 64.93 -54.55
CA ARG A 189 1.28 66.32 -54.63
C ARG A 189 2.08 66.60 -55.91
N ARG A 190 2.80 65.61 -56.45
CA ARG A 190 3.53 65.76 -57.72
C ARG A 190 2.55 65.80 -58.89
N GLU A 191 1.52 64.97 -58.87
CA GLU A 191 0.45 64.96 -59.87
C GLU A 191 -0.33 66.27 -59.85
N GLU A 192 -0.77 66.74 -58.69
CA GLU A 192 -1.48 68.02 -58.56
C GLU A 192 -0.63 69.19 -59.09
N LYS A 193 0.67 69.21 -58.78
CA LYS A 193 1.59 70.22 -59.33
C LYS A 193 1.74 70.08 -60.84
N ALA A 194 1.76 68.88 -61.39
CA ALA A 194 1.84 68.66 -62.83
C ALA A 194 0.54 69.10 -63.53
N GLU A 195 -0.62 68.83 -62.94
CA GLU A 195 -1.92 69.31 -63.42
C GLU A 195 -2.01 70.84 -63.41
N ARG A 196 -1.61 71.49 -62.30
CA ARG A 196 -1.55 72.96 -62.25
C ARG A 196 -0.66 73.54 -63.34
N ARG A 197 0.48 72.91 -63.64
CA ARG A 197 1.34 73.32 -64.76
C ARG A 197 0.66 73.14 -66.11
N ARG A 198 -0.03 72.01 -66.34
CA ARG A 198 -0.80 71.76 -67.58
C ARG A 198 -1.91 72.80 -67.76
N GLN A 199 -2.66 73.10 -66.69
CA GLN A 199 -3.71 74.12 -66.71
C GLN A 199 -3.14 75.51 -67.02
N PHE A 200 -2.01 75.87 -66.41
CA PHE A 200 -1.34 77.14 -66.69
C PHE A 200 -0.88 77.24 -68.15
N GLN A 201 -0.29 76.17 -68.69
CA GLN A 201 0.10 76.11 -70.10
C GLN A 201 -1.11 76.23 -71.04
N ALA A 202 -2.21 75.53 -70.74
CA ALA A 202 -3.44 75.62 -71.52
C ALA A 202 -4.02 77.05 -71.54
N ARG A 203 -3.97 77.77 -70.41
CA ARG A 203 -4.38 79.19 -70.35
C ARG A 203 -3.49 80.07 -71.23
N LEU A 204 -2.17 79.92 -71.15
CA LEU A 204 -1.25 80.67 -72.01
C LEU A 204 -1.46 80.37 -73.50
N GLU A 205 -1.79 79.13 -73.84
CA GLU A 205 -2.11 78.75 -75.22
C GLU A 205 -3.41 79.41 -75.70
N GLN A 206 -4.42 79.47 -74.83
CA GLN A 206 -5.65 80.21 -75.10
C GLN A 206 -5.37 81.70 -75.31
N ASP A 207 -4.64 82.36 -74.40
CA ASP A 207 -4.27 83.78 -74.53
C ASP A 207 -3.52 84.06 -75.84
N ARG A 208 -2.62 83.14 -76.25
CA ARG A 208 -1.91 83.22 -77.54
C ARG A 208 -2.86 83.06 -78.72
N ALA A 209 -3.83 82.15 -78.64
CA ALA A 209 -4.83 81.95 -79.69
C ALA A 209 -5.74 83.17 -79.82
N GLU A 210 -6.19 83.75 -78.70
CA GLU A 210 -6.98 84.99 -78.66
C GLU A 210 -6.19 86.18 -79.25
N ALA A 211 -4.91 86.31 -78.91
CA ALA A 211 -4.04 87.34 -79.49
C ALA A 211 -3.88 87.17 -81.02
N ARG A 212 -3.77 85.93 -81.50
CA ARG A 212 -3.76 85.63 -82.95
C ARG A 212 -5.07 86.04 -83.60
N GLN A 213 -6.22 85.70 -82.99
CA GLN A 213 -7.54 86.10 -83.50
C GLN A 213 -7.70 87.63 -83.53
N HIS A 214 -7.30 88.33 -82.47
CA HIS A 214 -7.36 89.80 -82.43
C HIS A 214 -6.45 90.43 -83.49
N HIS A 215 -5.26 89.87 -83.70
CA HIS A 215 -4.36 90.31 -84.78
C HIS A 215 -4.98 90.09 -86.16
N GLU A 216 -5.58 88.92 -86.41
CA GLU A 216 -6.31 88.64 -87.66
C GLU A 216 -7.47 89.63 -87.88
N GLN A 217 -8.27 89.91 -86.84
CA GLN A 217 -9.35 90.91 -86.90
C GLN A 217 -8.80 92.31 -87.22
N MET A 218 -7.70 92.72 -86.59
CA MET A 218 -7.05 94.01 -86.85
C MET A 218 -6.53 94.11 -88.29
N LEU A 219 -5.90 93.05 -88.82
CA LEU A 219 -5.45 93.01 -90.22
C LEU A 219 -6.62 93.09 -91.20
N LEU A 220 -7.74 92.41 -90.92
CA LEU A 220 -8.97 92.52 -91.72
C LEU A 220 -9.50 93.96 -91.73
N LEU A 221 -9.58 94.63 -90.58
CA LEU A 221 -10.02 96.02 -90.49
C LEU A 221 -9.08 96.95 -91.28
N ILE A 222 -7.76 96.81 -91.13
CA ILE A 222 -6.77 97.57 -91.90
C ILE A 222 -6.93 97.31 -93.40
N SER A 223 -7.20 96.07 -93.81
CA SER A 223 -7.46 95.72 -95.21
C SER A 223 -8.74 96.39 -95.74
N THR A 224 -9.82 96.44 -94.95
CA THR A 224 -11.05 97.13 -95.34
C THR A 224 -10.83 98.63 -95.52
N ILE A 225 -10.10 99.28 -94.61
CA ILE A 225 -9.75 100.72 -94.68
C ILE A 225 -8.92 101.02 -95.94
N HIS A 226 -7.99 100.14 -96.31
CA HIS A 226 -7.17 100.31 -97.53
C HIS A 226 -7.95 100.05 -98.83
N LYS A 227 -9.00 99.21 -98.81
CA LYS A 227 -9.85 98.94 -99.99
C LYS A 227 -10.95 99.99 -100.23
N SER A 228 -11.23 100.84 -99.24
CA SER A 228 -12.23 101.93 -99.33
C SER A 228 -11.64 103.29 -99.72
N LYS A 229 -10.47 103.31 -100.36
CA LYS A 229 -9.89 104.45 -101.09
C LYS A 229 -9.81 104.10 -102.57
#